data_AF-A0A9D1FW87-F1
#
_entry.id   AF-A0A9D1FW87-F1
#
_cell.length_a   1.000
_cell.length_b   1.000
_cell.length_c   1.000
_cell.angle_alpha   90.00
_cell.angle_beta   90.00
_cell.angle_gamma   90.00
#
_symmetry.space_group_name_H-M   'P 1'
#
loop_
_entity.id
_entity.type
_entity.pdbx_description
1 polymer ?
#
loop_
_entity_poly.entity_id
_entity_poly.type
_entity_poly.pdbx_seq_one_letter_code
_entity_poly.pdbx_strand_id
1 'polypeptide(L)'
;MKEEYSNQHRRWYDKDPVLSQAVETLEHSDDETQIRIALNLIKIIIEHNIEDEKFEAVEDIINAVGSGLDDNRKGRWYDIDSTLRTAMNMLQNCPPATQHVIAKEMAKMVVDKIKTDEDEKEDEE
;
A
#
# COMPACT_ATOMS: atom_id res chain seq x y z
N MET A 1 -29.38 -17.51 -18.57
CA MET A 1 -28.43 -18.20 -17.65
C MET A 1 -27.46 -17.15 -17.15
N LYS A 2 -27.30 -17.13 -15.82
CA LYS A 2 -26.36 -16.40 -14.96
C LYS A 2 -25.56 -15.27 -15.59
N GLU A 3 -25.90 -14.05 -15.17
CA GLU A 3 -25.00 -12.90 -15.15
C GLU A 3 -23.66 -13.35 -14.54
N GLU A 4 -22.61 -13.38 -15.36
CA GLU A 4 -21.23 -13.51 -14.89
C GLU A 4 -20.90 -12.20 -14.18
N TYR A 5 -21.23 -12.14 -12.89
CA TYR A 5 -20.64 -11.16 -11.99
C TYR A 5 -19.14 -11.48 -11.94
N SER A 6 -18.38 -10.84 -12.82
CA SER A 6 -16.93 -10.63 -12.67
C SER A 6 -16.73 -9.86 -11.37
N ASN A 7 -16.80 -10.57 -10.24
CA ASN A 7 -16.54 -10.07 -8.89
C ASN A 7 -15.04 -9.80 -8.65
N GLN A 8 -14.20 -9.93 -9.69
CA GLN A 8 -12.76 -9.72 -9.58
C GLN A 8 -12.33 -8.25 -9.44
N HIS A 9 -13.22 -7.26 -9.61
CA HIS A 9 -12.85 -5.83 -9.63
C HIS A 9 -13.66 -4.94 -8.66
N ARG A 10 -13.74 -5.28 -7.37
CA ARG A 10 -14.46 -4.46 -6.37
C ARG A 10 -13.67 -4.12 -5.11
N ARG A 11 -12.34 -4.33 -5.10
CA ARG A 11 -11.50 -3.86 -3.99
C ARG A 11 -11.42 -2.33 -4.04
N TRP A 12 -11.20 -1.70 -2.90
CA TRP A 12 -11.26 -0.23 -2.81
C TRP A 12 -10.22 0.45 -3.70
N TYR A 13 -9.07 -0.20 -3.89
CA TYR A 13 -7.98 0.27 -4.74
C TYR A 13 -8.19 -0.01 -6.24
N ASP A 14 -9.12 -0.89 -6.63
CA ASP A 14 -9.41 -1.18 -8.05
C ASP A 14 -10.03 0.02 -8.78
N LYS A 15 -10.45 1.05 -8.03
CA LYS A 15 -11.03 2.28 -8.58
C LYS A 15 -10.00 3.18 -9.25
N ASP A 16 -8.73 3.08 -8.85
CA ASP A 16 -7.62 3.79 -9.48
C ASP A 16 -6.75 2.76 -10.21
N PRO A 17 -6.62 2.84 -11.55
CA PRO A 17 -5.87 1.85 -12.32
C PRO A 17 -4.37 1.82 -11.94
N VAL A 18 -3.79 2.95 -11.54
CA VAL A 18 -2.39 3.02 -11.10
C VAL A 18 -2.24 2.30 -9.77
N LEU A 19 -3.16 2.55 -8.84
CA LEU A 19 -3.11 1.90 -7.53
C LEU A 19 -3.41 0.40 -7.62
N SER A 20 -4.39 0.01 -8.43
CA SER A 20 -4.71 -1.39 -8.69
C SER A 20 -3.49 -2.16 -9.20
N GLN A 21 -2.80 -1.63 -10.22
CA GLN A 21 -1.59 -2.25 -10.76
C GLN A 21 -0.45 -2.31 -9.74
N ALA A 22 -0.24 -1.24 -8.97
CA ALA A 22 0.81 -1.20 -7.95
C ALA A 22 0.56 -2.26 -6.86
N VAL A 23 -0.69 -2.37 -6.39
CA VAL A 23 -1.08 -3.33 -5.35
C VAL A 23 -1.05 -4.77 -5.87
N GLU A 24 -1.46 -5.01 -7.12
CA GLU A 24 -1.31 -6.32 -7.76
C GLU A 24 0.16 -6.73 -7.87
N THR A 25 1.04 -5.80 -8.24
CA THR A 25 2.48 -6.09 -8.33
C THR A 25 3.06 -6.39 -6.95
N LEU A 26 2.63 -5.65 -5.91
CA LEU A 26 3.01 -5.89 -4.53
C LEU A 26 2.51 -7.25 -4.01
N GLU A 27 1.29 -7.67 -4.37
CA GLU A 27 0.72 -8.98 -3.99
C GLU A 27 1.58 -10.15 -4.48
N HIS A 28 2.28 -9.97 -5.60
CA HIS A 28 3.14 -10.99 -6.22
C HIS A 28 4.63 -10.87 -5.87
N SER A 29 5.05 -9.84 -5.13
CA SER A 29 6.43 -9.74 -4.64
C SER A 29 6.66 -10.61 -3.40
N ASP A 30 7.91 -10.88 -3.06
CA ASP A 30 8.27 -11.60 -1.84
C ASP A 30 7.93 -10.82 -0.56
N ASP A 31 7.86 -11.53 0.57
CA ASP A 31 7.47 -10.98 1.88
C ASP A 31 8.38 -9.83 2.34
N GLU A 32 9.69 -9.87 2.06
CA GLU A 32 10.62 -8.80 2.45
C GLU A 32 10.29 -7.52 1.68
N THR A 33 10.12 -7.63 0.37
CA THR A 33 9.70 -6.53 -0.50
C THR A 33 8.36 -5.97 -0.06
N GLN A 34 7.38 -6.83 0.23
CA GLN A 34 6.06 -6.43 0.72
C GLN A 34 6.15 -5.58 1.99
N ILE A 35 6.90 -6.04 2.99
CA ILE A 35 7.08 -5.33 4.27
C ILE A 35 7.82 -4.00 4.06
N ARG A 36 8.89 -3.98 3.25
CA ARG A 36 9.66 -2.75 2.98
C ARG A 36 8.81 -1.68 2.30
N ILE A 37 8.02 -2.06 1.30
CA ILE A 37 7.09 -1.14 0.64
C ILE A 37 6.01 -0.66 1.63
N ALA A 38 5.47 -1.53 2.48
CA ALA A 38 4.49 -1.15 3.49
C ALA A 38 5.05 -0.10 4.49
N LEU A 39 6.28 -0.28 4.97
CA LEU A 39 6.95 0.68 5.86
C LEU A 39 7.15 2.04 5.17
N ASN A 40 7.60 2.03 3.91
CA ASN A 40 7.78 3.25 3.13
C ASN A 40 6.44 3.95 2.87
N LEU A 41 5.38 3.20 2.59
CA LEU A 41 4.03 3.76 2.44
C LEU A 41 3.56 4.45 3.71
N ILE A 42 3.73 3.84 4.88
CA ILE A 42 3.38 4.45 6.16
C ILE A 42 4.16 5.77 6.33
N LYS A 43 5.47 5.77 6.04
CA LYS A 43 6.32 6.96 6.11
C LYS A 43 5.79 8.08 5.20
N ILE A 44 5.55 7.79 3.92
CA ILE A 44 5.06 8.77 2.93
C ILE A 44 3.70 9.36 3.35
N ILE A 45 2.78 8.51 3.83
CA ILE A 45 1.46 8.98 4.30
C ILE A 45 1.62 9.93 5.49
N ILE A 46 2.50 9.61 6.45
CA ILE A 46 2.75 10.48 7.60
C ILE A 46 3.37 11.81 7.14
N GLU A 47 4.37 11.76 6.26
CA GLU A 47 5.03 12.95 5.70
C GLU A 47 4.02 13.87 5.02
N HIS A 48 3.16 13.34 4.15
CA HIS A 48 2.09 14.11 3.52
C HIS A 48 1.10 14.72 4.52
N ASN A 49 0.71 14.01 5.58
CA ASN A 49 -0.22 14.56 6.57
C ASN A 49 0.43 15.65 7.44
N ILE A 50 1.74 15.60 7.65
CA ILE A 50 2.48 16.69 8.31
C ILE A 50 2.58 17.90 7.39
N GLU A 51 2.91 17.70 6.11
CA GLU A 51 2.99 18.78 5.11
C GLU A 51 1.65 19.49 4.90
N ASP A 52 0.55 18.75 4.98
CA ASP A 52 -0.82 19.27 4.90
C ASP A 52 -1.34 19.89 6.22
N GLU A 53 -0.50 20.00 7.25
CA GLU A 53 -0.87 20.47 8.60
C GLU A 53 -2.03 19.67 9.25
N LYS A 54 -2.21 18.40 8.85
CA LYS A 54 -3.24 17.50 9.41
C LYS A 54 -2.76 16.77 10.66
N PHE A 55 -1.46 16.52 10.76
CA PHE A 55 -0.82 15.97 11.95
C PHE A 55 0.02 17.06 12.62
N GLU A 56 -0.38 17.44 13.83
CA GLU A 56 0.29 18.49 14.60
C GLU A 56 1.12 17.89 15.75
N ALA A 57 0.80 16.65 16.17
CA ALA A 57 1.45 15.97 17.27
C ALA A 57 1.73 14.49 16.99
N VAL A 58 2.57 13.87 17.83
CA VAL A 58 2.91 12.44 17.72
C VAL A 58 1.69 11.56 17.96
N GLU A 59 0.75 12.02 18.79
CA GLU A 59 -0.52 11.36 19.07
C GLU A 59 -1.35 11.16 17.80
N ASP A 60 -1.34 12.09 16.85
CA ASP A 60 -2.07 11.97 15.58
C ASP A 60 -1.54 10.80 14.75
N ILE A 61 -0.21 10.67 14.72
CA ILE A 61 0.49 9.56 14.05
C ILE A 61 0.14 8.22 14.71
N ILE A 62 0.23 8.15 16.04
CA ILE A 62 -0.10 6.94 16.81
C ILE A 62 -1.54 6.53 16.57
N ASN A 63 -2.48 7.48 16.54
CA ASN A 63 -3.89 7.21 16.28
C ASN A 63 -4.12 6.69 14.85
N ALA A 64 -3.48 7.29 13.86
CA ALA A 64 -3.58 6.86 12.47
C ALA A 64 -3.06 5.42 12.27
N VAL A 65 -1.91 5.10 12.84
CA VAL A 65 -1.29 3.77 12.81
C VAL A 65 -2.12 2.75 13.61
N GLY A 66 -2.54 3.11 14.83
CA GLY A 66 -3.30 2.25 15.73
C GLY A 66 -4.69 1.85 15.20
N SER A 67 -5.31 2.71 14.38
CA SER A 67 -6.61 2.41 13.74
C SER A 67 -6.58 1.21 12.79
N GLY A 68 -5.40 0.83 12.29
CA GLY A 68 -5.18 -0.35 11.44
C GLY A 68 -5.15 -1.68 12.17
N LEU A 69 -5.16 -1.67 13.51
CA LEU A 69 -5.13 -2.88 14.33
C LEU A 69 -6.50 -3.46 14.62
N ASP A 70 -7.58 -2.75 14.28
CA ASP A 70 -8.95 -3.20 14.59
C ASP A 70 -9.44 -4.29 13.63
N ASP A 71 -9.99 -5.35 14.21
CA ASP A 71 -9.76 -6.73 13.78
C ASP A 71 -10.90 -7.29 12.89
N ASN A 72 -11.74 -6.41 12.32
CA ASN A 72 -13.00 -6.83 11.66
C ASN A 72 -12.92 -7.03 10.14
N ARG A 73 -11.77 -6.75 9.50
CA ARG A 73 -11.55 -7.00 8.07
C ARG A 73 -10.54 -8.12 7.93
N LYS A 74 -11.02 -9.36 8.03
CA LYS A 74 -10.22 -10.57 7.85
C LYS A 74 -10.48 -11.14 6.46
N GLY A 75 -9.42 -11.39 5.68
CA GLY A 75 -9.50 -12.20 4.45
C GLY A 75 -8.92 -11.58 3.18
N ARG A 76 -8.33 -10.38 3.23
CA ARG A 76 -7.53 -9.84 2.10
C ARG A 76 -6.08 -10.30 2.27
N TRP A 77 -5.34 -10.43 1.17
CA TRP A 77 -3.95 -10.93 1.20
C TRP A 77 -3.06 -10.09 2.12
N TYR A 78 -3.25 -8.76 2.12
CA TYR A 78 -2.49 -7.82 2.93
C TYR A 78 -2.98 -7.73 4.39
N ASP A 79 -4.07 -8.43 4.76
CA ASP A 79 -4.52 -8.52 6.15
C ASP A 79 -3.69 -9.54 6.96
N ILE A 80 -2.79 -10.32 6.32
CA ILE A 80 -1.98 -11.36 6.95
C ILE A 80 -0.86 -10.74 7.81
N ASP A 81 -0.23 -9.68 7.33
CA ASP A 81 0.81 -8.97 8.05
C ASP A 81 0.29 -7.64 8.62
N SER A 82 0.72 -7.34 9.85
CA SER A 82 0.27 -6.14 10.56
C SER A 82 0.78 -4.84 9.93
N THR A 83 1.97 -4.85 9.32
CA THR A 83 2.57 -3.69 8.65
C THR A 83 1.85 -3.41 7.34
N LEU A 84 1.65 -4.43 6.51
CA LEU A 84 0.86 -4.34 5.27
C LEU A 84 -0.56 -3.85 5.55
N ARG A 85 -1.23 -4.45 6.53
CA ARG A 85 -2.59 -4.08 6.93
C ARG A 85 -2.66 -2.61 7.36
N THR A 86 -1.70 -2.16 8.16
CA THR A 86 -1.61 -0.78 8.63
C THR A 86 -1.42 0.17 7.46
N ALA A 87 -0.44 -0.08 6.58
CA ALA A 87 -0.16 0.75 5.41
C ALA A 87 -1.40 0.87 4.51
N MET A 88 -2.05 -0.26 4.20
CA MET A 88 -3.23 -0.29 3.34
C MET A 88 -4.45 0.38 3.98
N ASN A 89 -4.62 0.30 5.31
CA ASN A 89 -5.70 0.99 5.99
C ASN A 89 -5.47 2.52 6.02
N MET A 90 -4.23 2.95 6.28
CA MET A 90 -3.85 4.37 6.22
C MET A 90 -4.07 4.93 4.82
N LEU A 91 -3.64 4.20 3.78
CA LEU A 91 -3.83 4.60 2.39
C LEU A 91 -5.32 4.68 2.01
N GLN A 92 -6.12 3.68 2.41
CA GLN A 92 -7.57 3.68 2.17
C GLN A 92 -8.29 4.89 2.79
N ASN A 93 -7.78 5.40 3.92
CA ASN A 93 -8.35 6.56 4.63
C ASN A 93 -7.83 7.91 4.10
N CYS A 94 -6.85 7.91 3.19
CA CYS A 94 -6.41 9.14 2.53
C CYS A 94 -7.48 9.67 1.56
N PRO A 95 -7.55 10.99 1.31
CA PRO A 95 -8.37 11.54 0.23
C PRO A 95 -7.99 10.93 -1.14
N PRO A 96 -8.93 10.82 -2.11
CA PRO A 96 -8.65 10.22 -3.42
C PRO A 96 -7.46 10.85 -4.17
N ALA A 97 -7.28 12.17 -4.06
CA ALA A 97 -6.14 12.85 -4.66
C ALA A 97 -4.80 12.39 -4.04
N THR A 98 -4.74 12.27 -2.72
CA THR A 98 -3.57 11.76 -1.99
C THR A 98 -3.32 10.29 -2.30
N GLN A 99 -4.38 9.46 -2.37
CA GLN A 99 -4.26 8.05 -2.78
C GLN A 99 -3.58 7.92 -4.15
N HIS A 100 -3.96 8.76 -5.11
CA HIS A 100 -3.38 8.76 -6.45
C HIS A 100 -1.91 9.20 -6.47
N VAL A 101 -1.54 10.21 -5.66
CA VAL A 101 -0.14 10.64 -5.52
C VAL A 101 0.70 9.50 -4.95
N ILE A 102 0.25 8.91 -3.84
CA ILE A 102 0.95 7.81 -3.18
C ILE A 102 1.00 6.56 -4.06
N ALA A 103 -0.02 6.30 -4.88
CA ALA A 103 -0.03 5.19 -5.84
C ALA A 103 1.12 5.31 -6.86
N LYS A 104 1.42 6.52 -7.34
CA LYS A 104 2.55 6.75 -8.24
C LYS A 104 3.89 6.50 -7.56
N GLU A 105 4.03 6.93 -6.32
CA GLU A 105 5.24 6.69 -5.53
C GLU A 105 5.43 5.21 -5.22
N MET A 106 4.33 4.52 -4.87
CA MET A 106 4.31 3.07 -4.69
C MET A 106 4.74 2.34 -5.95
N ALA A 107 4.15 2.68 -7.10
CA ALA A 107 4.51 2.07 -8.38
C ALA A 107 5.99 2.28 -8.70
N LYS A 108 6.52 3.48 -8.45
CA LYS A 108 7.94 3.78 -8.62
C LYS A 108 8.80 2.90 -7.70
N MET A 109 8.49 2.81 -6.41
CA MET A 109 9.26 1.99 -5.45
C MET A 109 9.27 0.51 -5.83
N VAL A 110 8.12 -0.03 -6.26
CA VAL A 110 8.01 -1.42 -6.69
C VAL A 110 8.86 -1.67 -7.95
N VAL A 111 8.80 -0.78 -8.94
CA VAL A 111 9.61 -0.89 -10.16
C VAL A 111 11.10 -0.75 -9.86
N ASP A 112 11.48 0.20 -9.01
CA ASP A 112 12.89 0.44 -8.65
C ASP A 112 13.47 -0.79 -7.91
N LYS A 113 12.66 -1.46 -7.07
CA LYS A 113 13.10 -2.66 -6.37
C LYS A 113 13.23 -3.86 -7.31
N ILE A 114 12.28 -4.08 -8.22
CA ILE A 114 12.38 -5.14 -9.24
C ILE A 114 13.66 -4.99 -10.06
N LYS A 115 14.01 -3.77 -10.50
CA LYS A 115 15.24 -3.53 -11.26
C LYS A 115 16.50 -3.82 -10.46
N THR A 116 16.52 -3.41 -9.19
CA THR A 116 17.68 -3.65 -8.32
C THR A 116 17.90 -5.16 -8.13
N ASP A 117 16.82 -5.93 -7.99
CA ASP A 117 16.89 -7.40 -7.84
C ASP A 117 17.26 -8.13 -9.15
N GLU A 118 17.09 -7.50 -10.31
CA GLU A 118 17.59 -7.99 -11.61
C GLU A 118 19.10 -7.72 -11.73
N ASP A 119 19.53 -6.49 -11.42
CA ASP A 119 20.94 -6.08 -11.47
C ASP A 119 21.81 -6.91 -10.51
N GLU A 120 21.34 -7.17 -9.28
CA GLU A 120 22.06 -7.99 -8.29
C GLU A 120 22.23 -9.46 -8.73
N LYS A 121 21.34 -9.99 -9.58
CA LYS A 121 21.44 -11.36 -10.10
C LYS A 121 22.39 -11.47 -11.30
N GLU A 122 22.53 -10.42 -12.10
CA GLU A 122 23.50 -10.38 -13.20
C GLU A 122 24.94 -10.26 -12.68
N ASP A 123 25.16 -9.64 -11.52
CA ASP A 123 26.48 -9.52 -10.89
C ASP A 123 26.96 -10.78 -10.15
N GLU A 124 26.10 -11.79 -9.96
CA GLU A 124 26.42 -13.08 -9.30
C GLU A 124 26.71 -14.25 -10.27
N GLU A 125 26.60 -14.06 -11.59
CA GLU A 125 26.95 -15.06 -12.65
C GLU A 125 28.31 -14.82 -13.31
#